data_AF-A0A1G6QMI0-F1
#
_entry.id   AF-A0A1G6QMI0-F1
#
_cell.length_a   1.000
_cell.length_b   1.000
_cell.length_c   1.000
_cell.angle_alpha   90.00
_cell.angle_beta   90.00
_cell.angle_gamma   90.00
#
_symmetry.space_group_name_H-M   'P 1'
#
loop_
_entity.id
_entity.type
_entity.pdbx_description
1 polymer ?
#
loop_
_entity_poly.entity_id
_entity_poly.type
_entity_poly.pdbx_seq_one_letter_code
_entity_poly.pdbx_strand_id
1 'polypeptide(L)' 'MEEKFNSKQTIICQDCEDVIDVTVSPEGGRVLYGVCLECRDESIAAE' A
#
# COMPACT_ATOMS: atom_id res chain seq x y z
N MET A 1 10.39 -22.12 18.92
CA MET A 1 10.54 -21.80 17.49
C MET A 1 9.61 -20.64 17.25
N GLU A 2 10.12 -19.41 17.34
CA GLU A 2 9.30 -18.21 17.13
C GLU A 2 9.01 -18.14 15.64
N GLU A 3 7.82 -18.58 15.23
CA GLU A 3 7.27 -18.31 13.91
C GLU A 3 7.11 -16.80 13.81
N LYS A 4 8.19 -16.15 13.38
CA LYS A 4 8.28 -14.71 13.19
C LYS A 4 7.20 -14.38 12.17
N PHE A 5 6.07 -13.86 12.65
CA PHE A 5 4.92 -13.39 11.86
C PHE A 5 5.42 -12.27 10.93
N ASN A 6 6.08 -12.64 9.85
CA ASN A 6 6.57 -11.72 8.82
C ASN A 6 5.44 -11.50 7.82
N SER A 7 4.31 -11.06 8.35
CA SER A 7 3.14 -10.91 7.53
C SER A 7 3.26 -9.58 6.80
N LYS A 8 3.39 -9.68 5.47
CA LYS A 8 3.59 -8.51 4.61
C LYS A 8 2.29 -7.70 4.55
N GLN A 9 2.38 -6.43 4.89
CA GLN A 9 1.36 -5.44 4.62
C GLN A 9 1.64 -4.83 3.25
N THR A 10 0.65 -4.91 2.37
CA THR A 10 0.75 -4.38 0.99
C THR A 10 -0.15 -3.17 0.88
N ILE A 11 0.34 -2.08 0.29
CA ILE A 11 -0.42 -0.87 0.04
C ILE A 11 -0.64 -0.79 -1.48
N ILE A 12 -1.91 -0.77 -1.91
CA ILE A 12 -2.31 -0.75 -3.32
C ILE A 12 -3.00 0.59 -3.63
N CYS A 13 -2.76 1.14 -4.81
CA CYS A 13 -3.46 2.31 -5.30
C CYS A 13 -4.91 1.96 -5.65
N GLN A 14 -5.87 2.76 -5.20
CA GLN A 14 -7.29 2.55 -5.53
C GLN A 14 -7.64 2.98 -6.95
N ASP A 15 -6.85 3.86 -7.55
CA ASP A 15 -7.16 4.46 -8.85
C ASP A 15 -6.62 3.62 -10.01
N CYS A 16 -5.36 3.20 -9.92
CA CYS A 16 -4.67 2.43 -10.96
C CYS A 16 -4.38 0.97 -10.57
N GLU A 17 -4.82 0.53 -9.38
CA GLU A 17 -4.60 -0.83 -8.85
C GLU A 17 -3.12 -1.24 -8.72
N ASP A 18 -2.20 -0.27 -8.79
CA ASP A 18 -0.75 -0.51 -8.72
C ASP A 18 -0.24 -0.64 -7.27
N VAL A 19 0.88 -1.35 -7.07
CA VAL A 19 1.45 -1.57 -5.74
C VAL A 19 2.28 -0.37 -5.33
N ILE A 20 1.79 0.39 -4.35
CA ILE A 20 2.46 1.57 -3.82
C ILE A 20 3.65 1.16 -2.94
N ASP A 21 3.44 0.22 -2.02
CA ASP A 21 4.48 -0.17 -1.06
C ASP A 21 4.20 -1.56 -0.43
N VAL A 22 5.27 -2.24 -0.01
CA VAL A 22 5.18 -3.51 0.72
C VAL A 22 6.06 -3.44 1.96
N THR A 23 5.42 -3.40 3.13
CA THR A 23 6.10 -3.33 4.43
C THR A 23 5.80 -4.58 5.26
N VAL A 24 6.64 -4.86 6.26
CA VAL A 24 6.42 -6.00 7.17
C VAL A 24 5.66 -5.50 8.39
N SER A 25 4.49 -6.07 8.66
CA SER A 25 3.68 -5.71 9.82
C SER A 25 3.71 -6.82 10.87
N PRO A 26 4.11 -6.50 12.12
CA PRO A 26 4.14 -7.48 13.21
C PRO A 26 2.72 -7.92 13.66
N GLU A 27 1.68 -7.15 13.32
CA GLU A 27 0.29 -7.39 13.71
C GLU A 27 -0.49 -8.33 12.76
N GLY A 28 0.16 -8.83 11.70
CA GLY A 28 -0.53 -9.56 10.63
C GLY A 28 -0.62 -8.72 9.35
N GLY A 29 -0.45 -9.40 8.23
CA GLY A 29 -0.24 -8.80 6.92
C GLY A 29 -1.60 -8.50 6.35
N ARG A 30 -1.87 -7.22 6.09
CA ARG A 30 -3.13 -6.74 5.55
C ARG A 30 -2.89 -6.01 4.25
N VAL A 31 -3.89 -6.01 3.39
CA VAL A 31 -3.91 -5.15 2.21
C VAL A 31 -4.54 -3.84 2.63
N LEU A 32 -3.80 -2.76 2.43
CA LEU A 32 -4.26 -1.38 2.59
C LEU A 32 -4.43 -0.75 1.21
N TYR A 33 -5.27 0.26 1.17
CA TYR A 33 -5.64 0.95 -0.05
C TYR A 33 -5.35 2.44 0.12
N GLY A 34 -4.63 3.03 -0.84
CA GLY A 34 -4.23 4.43 -0.86
C GLY A 34 -4.32 5.01 -2.27
N VAL A 35 -3.80 6.23 -2.48
CA VAL A 35 -3.63 6.82 -3.82
C VAL A 35 -2.14 7.04 -4.02
N CYS A 36 -1.59 6.54 -5.13
CA CYS A 36 -0.16 6.69 -5.44
C CYS A 36 0.17 8.15 -5.78
N LEU A 37 1.45 8.51 -5.76
CA LEU A 37 1.86 9.88 -6.07
C LEU A 37 1.48 10.30 -7.48
N GLU A 38 1.49 9.39 -8.45
CA GLU A 38 1.12 9.69 -9.84
C GLU A 38 -0.37 10.09 -9.94
N CYS A 39 -1.28 9.24 -9.47
CA CYS A 39 -2.72 9.55 -9.49
C CYS A 39 -3.08 10.74 -8.58
N ARG A 40 -2.29 10.96 -7.52
CA ARG A 40 -2.44 12.14 -6.66
C ARG A 40 -2.07 13.42 -7.41
N ASP A 41 -1.00 13.42 -8.20
CA ASP A 41 -0.56 14.60 -8.97
C ASP A 41 -1.54 14.91 -10.12
N GLU A 42 -2.09 13.87 -10.78
CA GLU A 42 -3.14 14.03 -11.79
C GLU A 42 -4.41 14.67 -11.22
N SER A 43 -4.75 14.36 -9.97
CA SER A 43 -5.89 14.99 -9.28
C SER A 43 -5.62 16.44 -8.89
N ILE A 44 -4.37 16.82 -8.66
CA ILE A 44 -3.98 18.19 -8.26
C ILE A 44 -3.79 19.10 -9.48
N ALA A 45 -3.39 18.55 -10.62
CA ALA A 45 -3.23 19.29 -11.88
C ALA A 45 -4.56 19.75 -12.52
N ALA A 46 -5.71 19.38 -11.93
CA ALA A 46 -7.04 19.72 -12.43
C ALA A 46 -7.70 20.92 -11.72
N GLU A 47 -6.99 21.66 -10.86
CA GLU A 47 -7.48 22.88 -10.18
C GLU A 47 -7.01 24.20 -10.82
#